data_AF-A0A9N9G9D5-F1
#
_entry.id   AF-A0A9N9G9D5-F1
#
_cell.length_a   1.000
_cell.length_b   1.000
_cell.length_c   1.000
_cell.angle_alpha   90.00
_cell.angle_beta   90.00
_cell.angle_gamma   90.00
#
_symmetry.space_group_name_H-M   'P 1'
#
loop_
_entity.id
_entity.type
_entity.pdbx_description
1 polymer ?
#
loop_
_entity_poly.entity_id
_entity_poly.type
_entity_poly.pdbx_seq_one_letter_code
_entity_poly.pdbx_strand_id
1 'polypeptide(L)' 'MHKKGITEEVAKKRTRRAVKHQRAIVGASWEAIKAKRNQKPELAQVASRGSKISKQQARGAQQKVSAKSR' A
#
# COMPACT_ATOMS: atom_id res chain seq x y z
N MET A 1 15.74 40.29 -29.43
CA MET A 1 15.16 41.29 -28.50
C MET A 1 16.12 41.44 -27.31
N HIS A 2 16.91 42.51 -27.28
CA HIS A 2 18.01 42.64 -26.32
C HIS A 2 17.49 43.09 -24.95
N LYS A 3 17.71 42.26 -23.92
CA LYS A 3 17.33 42.52 -22.53
C LYS A 3 18.28 43.49 -21.83
N LYS A 4 18.46 44.69 -22.38
CA LYS A 4 19.28 45.73 -21.75
C LYS A 4 18.44 46.48 -20.70
N GLY A 5 18.94 46.63 -19.48
CA GLY A 5 18.27 47.38 -18.40
C GLY A 5 17.42 46.56 -17.41
N ILE A 6 17.56 45.23 -17.35
CA ILE A 6 16.83 44.41 -16.37
C ILE A 6 17.65 44.34 -15.08
N THR A 7 17.24 45.09 -14.06
CA THR A 7 17.83 45.09 -12.71
C THR A 7 17.15 44.14 -11.74
N GLU A 8 16.08 43.46 -12.16
CA GLU A 8 15.33 42.52 -11.32
C GLU A 8 15.30 41.13 -11.95
N GLU A 9 16.21 40.26 -11.50
CA GLU A 9 16.03 38.81 -11.58
C GLU A 9 15.11 38.36 -10.45
N VAL A 10 13.81 38.67 -10.55
CA VAL A 10 12.82 38.04 -9.67
C VAL A 10 12.58 36.62 -10.18
N ALA A 11 13.41 35.69 -9.72
CA ALA A 11 13.18 34.26 -9.94
C ALA A 11 11.82 33.88 -9.34
N LYS A 12 10.98 33.18 -10.12
CA LYS A 12 9.67 32.72 -9.64
C LYS A 12 9.87 31.85 -8.40
N LYS A 13 9.31 32.29 -7.26
CA LYS A 13 9.35 31.55 -6.00
C LYS A 13 8.66 30.20 -6.19
N ARG A 14 9.44 29.11 -6.21
CA ARG A 14 8.88 27.77 -6.31
C ARG A 14 8.12 27.44 -5.02
N THR A 15 6.84 27.14 -5.13
CA THR A 15 6.06 26.64 -4.00
C THR A 15 6.52 25.23 -3.63
N ARG A 16 6.55 24.91 -2.34
CA ARG A 16 6.89 23.56 -1.87
C ARG A 16 5.81 22.58 -2.34
N ARG A 17 6.20 21.54 -3.07
CA ARG A 17 5.30 20.48 -3.53
C ARG A 17 5.20 19.40 -2.45
N ALA A 18 4.09 19.37 -1.71
CA ALA A 18 3.79 18.29 -0.78
C ALA A 18 2.91 17.24 -1.46
N VAL A 19 3.28 15.96 -1.36
CA VAL A 19 2.48 14.85 -1.92
C VAL A 19 1.54 14.31 -0.85
N LYS A 20 0.23 14.35 -1.14
CA LYS A 20 -0.80 13.72 -0.30
C LYS A 20 -0.80 12.20 -0.55
N HIS A 21 -0.09 11.48 0.31
CA HIS A 21 0.05 10.02 0.31
C HIS A 21 -1.11 9.29 1.02
N GLN A 22 -1.95 10.04 1.72
CA GLN A 22 -3.10 9.52 2.48
C GLN A 22 -4.38 9.73 1.66
N ARG A 23 -4.68 8.79 0.77
CA ARG A 23 -5.89 8.81 -0.07
C ARG A 23 -6.64 7.48 0.04
N ALA A 24 -7.96 7.54 -0.06
CA ALA A 24 -8.80 6.35 -0.19
C ALA A 24 -8.53 5.64 -1.53
N ILE A 25 -8.83 4.35 -1.57
CA ILE A 25 -8.68 3.50 -2.76
C ILE A 25 -10.08 2.98 -3.12
N VAL A 26 -10.35 2.71 -4.39
CA VAL A 26 -11.64 2.11 -4.80
C VAL A 26 -11.87 0.82 -4.00
N GLY A 27 -13.02 0.72 -3.33
CA GLY A 27 -13.36 -0.41 -2.47
C GLY A 27 -12.82 -0.35 -1.04
N ALA A 28 -12.10 0.71 -0.63
CA ALA A 28 -11.67 0.90 0.76
C ALA A 28 -11.54 2.38 1.15
N SER A 29 -12.18 2.77 2.26
CA SER A 29 -12.03 4.12 2.82
C SER A 29 -10.63 4.35 3.41
N TRP A 30 -10.24 5.62 3.55
CA TRP A 30 -8.95 5.98 4.14
C TRP A 30 -8.80 5.46 5.58
N GLU A 31 -9.87 5.51 6.36
CA GLU A 31 -9.87 5.02 7.75
C GLU A 31 -9.63 3.52 7.85
N ALA A 32 -10.24 2.73 6.98
CA ALA A 32 -10.02 1.27 6.93
C ALA A 32 -8.55 0.93 6.62
N ILE A 33 -7.93 1.68 5.70
CA ILE A 33 -6.51 1.50 5.36
C ILE A 33 -5.61 1.89 6.55
N LYS A 34 -5.91 3.00 7.23
CA LYS A 34 -5.15 3.46 8.40
C LYS A 34 -5.25 2.46 9.55
N ALA A 35 -6.45 1.95 9.83
CA ALA A 35 -6.67 0.95 10.86
C ALA A 35 -5.87 -0.33 10.58
N LYS A 36 -5.85 -0.80 9.33
CA LYS A 36 -5.08 -1.97 8.92
C LYS A 36 -3.56 -1.76 9.09
N ARG A 37 -3.04 -0.58 8.76
CA ARG A 37 -1.62 -0.25 8.94
C ARG A 37 -1.20 -0.14 10.41
N ASN A 38 -2.11 0.32 11.26
CA ASN A 38 -1.85 0.51 12.69
C ASN A 38 -1.99 -0.77 13.52
N GLN A 39 -2.28 -1.92 12.92
CA GLN A 39 -2.29 -3.20 13.62
C GLN A 39 -0.87 -3.53 14.09
N LYS A 40 -0.73 -3.92 15.36
CA LYS A 40 0.56 -4.31 15.92
C LYS A 40 1.20 -5.39 15.05
N PRO A 41 2.49 -5.24 14.68
CA PRO A 41 3.14 -6.13 13.72
C PRO A 41 3.19 -7.59 14.23
N GLU A 42 3.27 -7.79 15.54
CA GLU A 42 3.24 -9.12 16.15
C GLU A 42 1.91 -9.85 15.87
N LEU A 43 0.77 -9.18 16.11
CA LEU A 43 -0.55 -9.74 15.85
C LEU A 43 -0.79 -9.98 14.36
N ALA A 44 -0.34 -9.05 13.51
CA ALA A 44 -0.44 -9.17 12.06
C ALA A 44 0.41 -10.34 11.50
N GLN A 45 1.62 -10.52 12.01
CA GLN A 45 2.49 -11.63 11.60
C GLN A 45 1.94 -12.98 12.06
N VAL A 46 1.44 -13.09 13.29
CA VAL A 46 0.85 -14.34 13.81
C VAL A 46 -0.40 -14.72 13.02
N ALA A 47 -1.33 -13.78 12.80
CA ALA A 47 -2.55 -14.03 12.03
C ALA A 47 -2.24 -14.38 10.55
N SER A 48 -1.27 -13.69 9.94
CA SER A 48 -0.85 -13.95 8.56
C SER A 48 -0.17 -15.30 8.40
N ARG A 49 0.73 -15.68 9.32
CA ARG A 49 1.42 -16.98 9.28
C ARG A 49 0.46 -18.13 9.56
N GLY A 50 -0.36 -18.04 10.61
CA GLY A 50 -1.32 -19.08 10.97
C GLY A 50 -2.33 -19.37 9.86
N SER A 51 -2.89 -18.31 9.25
CA SER A 51 -3.84 -18.46 8.13
C SER A 51 -3.20 -18.97 6.84
N LYS A 52 -1.93 -18.66 6.58
CA LYS A 52 -1.20 -19.21 5.43
C LYS A 52 -0.93 -20.71 5.59
N ILE A 53 -0.52 -21.13 6.79
CA ILE A 53 -0.24 -22.53 7.10
C ILE A 53 -1.52 -23.36 6.97
N SER A 54 -2.63 -22.92 7.58
CA SER A 54 -3.90 -23.64 7.51
C SER A 54 -4.43 -23.73 6.07
N LYS A 55 -4.32 -22.64 5.29
CA LYS A 55 -4.78 -22.62 3.90
C LYS A 55 -3.90 -23.47 2.98
N GLN A 56 -2.59 -23.54 3.22
CA GLN A 56 -1.69 -24.45 2.50
C GLN A 56 -1.98 -25.91 2.84
N GLN A 57 -2.20 -26.23 4.11
CA GLN A 57 -2.57 -27.58 4.54
C GLN A 57 -3.92 -28.00 3.94
N ALA A 58 -4.93 -27.13 3.96
CA ALA A 58 -6.24 -27.40 3.37
C ALA A 58 -6.14 -27.61 1.86
N ARG A 59 -5.38 -26.80 1.13
CA ARG A 59 -5.14 -26.97 -0.31
C ARG A 59 -4.39 -28.27 -0.63
N GLY A 60 -3.37 -28.60 0.15
CA GLY A 60 -2.63 -29.85 0.01
C GLY A 60 -3.49 -31.09 0.30
N ALA A 61 -4.36 -31.02 1.32
CA ALA A 61 -5.32 -32.07 1.62
C ALA A 61 -6.37 -32.23 0.51
N GLN A 62 -6.92 -31.12 0.01
CA GLN A 62 -7.87 -31.12 -1.12
C GLN A 62 -7.25 -31.69 -2.40
N GLN A 63 -6.00 -31.32 -2.72
CA GLN A 63 -5.29 -31.88 -3.87
C GLN A 63 -5.08 -33.39 -3.73
N LYS A 64 -4.68 -33.88 -2.55
CA LYS A 64 -4.52 -35.32 -2.29
C LYS A 64 -5.84 -36.10 -2.44
N VAL A 65 -6.96 -35.55 -1.95
CA VAL A 65 -8.27 -36.17 -2.12
C VAL A 65 -8.66 -36.22 -3.60
N SER A 66 -8.47 -35.12 -4.33
CA SER A 66 -8.78 -35.07 -5.77
C SER A 66 -7.90 -35.97 -6.65
N ALA A 67 -6.67 -36.25 -6.21
CA ALA A 67 -5.74 -37.15 -6.89
C ALA A 67 -6.01 -38.62 -6.58
N LYS A 68 -6.62 -38.93 -5.43
CA LYS A 68 -6.99 -40.30 -5.05
C LYS A 68 -8.35 -40.73 -5.64
N SER A 69 -9.18 -39.77 -6.03
CA SER A 69 -10.50 -39.99 -6.63
C SER A 69 -10.48 -40.01 -8.17
N ARG A 70 -9.30 -40.03 -8.80
CA ARG A 70 -9.07 -40.19 -10.24
C ARG A 70 -8.34 -41.51 -10.46
#